data_AF-A0AAW1XX73-F1
#
_entry.id   AF-A0AAW1XX73-F1
#
_cell.length_a   1.000
_cell.length_b   1.000
_cell.length_c   1.000
_cell.angle_alpha   90.00
_cell.angle_beta   90.00
_cell.angle_gamma   90.00
#
_symmetry.space_group_name_H-M   'P 1'
#
loop_
_entity.id
_entity.type
_entity.pdbx_description
1 polymer ?
#
loop_
_entity_poly.entity_id
_entity_poly.type
_entity_poly.pdbx_seq_one_letter_code
_entity_poly.pdbx_strand_id
1 'polypeptide(L)'
;MFVVTDNLIVSSVSPYLGLSVLDKMNVPISDIEVQMVHVGKEEAFSILVASFVCDSALISVFLHELRQKKMKIMMLDYSVAFSDRNLEL
;
A
#
# COMPACT_ATOMS: atom_id res chain seq x y z
N MET A 1 7.77 -7.95 16.78
CA MET A 1 7.29 -7.12 15.65
C MET A 1 7.31 -5.67 16.11
N PHE A 2 7.70 -4.75 15.23
CA PHE A 2 7.76 -3.32 15.53
C PHE A 2 6.89 -2.55 14.53
N VAL A 3 6.34 -1.42 14.96
CA VAL A 3 5.70 -0.42 14.09
C VAL A 3 6.61 0.79 14.07
N VAL A 4 6.84 1.29 12.86
CA VAL A 4 7.53 2.55 12.61
C VAL A 4 6.52 3.49 11.98
N THR A 5 6.37 4.68 12.55
CA THR A 5 5.48 5.72 12.01
C THR A 5 6.24 6.64 11.07
N ASP A 6 5.54 7.52 10.34
CA ASP A 6 6.18 8.50 9.44
C ASP A 6 7.18 9.42 10.16
N ASN A 7 6.95 9.68 11.45
CA ASN A 7 7.87 10.42 12.32
C ASN A 7 9.06 9.57 12.80
N LEU A 8 9.24 8.38 12.24
CA LEU A 8 10.27 7.40 12.56
C LEU A 8 10.29 6.95 14.03
N ILE A 9 9.18 7.13 14.74
CA ILE A 9 9.02 6.59 16.09
C ILE A 9 8.83 5.08 15.98
N VAL A 10 9.75 4.34 16.60
CA VAL A 10 9.72 2.88 16.67
C VAL A 10 9.03 2.45 17.97
N SER A 11 8.03 1.59 17.85
CA SER A 11 7.33 1.00 18.99
C SER A 11 7.19 -0.51 18.82
N SER A 12 7.19 -1.25 19.93
CA SER A 12 6.88 -2.68 19.89
C SER A 12 5.39 -2.87 19.61
N VAL A 13 5.04 -3.82 18.74
CA VAL A 13 3.63 -4.10 18.46
C VAL A 13 3.10 -5.04 19.53
N SER A 14 2.19 -4.53 20.35
CA SER A 14 1.25 -5.38 21.07
C SER A 14 -0.01 -5.55 20.20
N PRO A 15 -0.79 -6.64 20.38
CA PRO A 15 -2.07 -6.82 19.68
C PRO A 15 -3.01 -5.63 19.86
N TYR A 16 -2.96 -4.97 21.02
CA TYR A 16 -3.73 -3.77 21.35
C TYR A 16 -3.24 -2.54 20.57
N LEU A 17 -1.92 -2.39 20.39
CA LEU A 17 -1.34 -1.27 19.66
C LEU A 17 -1.73 -1.28 18.18
N GLY A 18 -1.75 -2.45 17.54
CA GLY A 18 -2.18 -2.59 16.14
C GLY A 18 -3.58 -2.04 15.89
N LEU A 19 -4.54 -2.37 16.76
CA LEU A 19 -5.92 -1.86 16.67
C LEU A 19 -6.00 -0.35 16.97
N SER A 20 -5.25 0.13 17.96
CA SER A 20 -5.25 1.57 18.30
C SER A 20 -4.63 2.46 17.23
N VAL A 21 -3.72 1.94 16.41
CA VAL A 21 -3.16 2.66 15.25
C VAL A 21 -4.22 2.83 14.18
N LEU A 22 -5.01 1.78 13.90
CA LEU A 22 -6.12 1.84 12.93
C LEU A 22 -7.20 2.82 13.39
N ASP A 23 -7.56 2.80 14.67
CA ASP A 23 -8.55 3.73 15.27
C ASP A 23 -8.13 5.20 15.11
N LYS A 24 -6.82 5.50 15.25
CA LYS A 24 -6.28 6.85 15.10
C LYS A 24 -6.26 7.38 13.66
N MET A 25 -6.40 6.54 12.64
CA MET A 25 -6.32 7.00 11.24
C MET A 25 -7.54 7.83 10.81
N ASN A 26 -8.60 7.90 11.62
CA ASN A 26 -9.82 8.69 11.36
C ASN A 26 -10.42 8.48 9.95
N VAL A 27 -10.18 7.30 9.37
CA VAL A 27 -10.71 6.85 8.08
C VAL A 27 -11.38 5.49 8.26
N PRO A 28 -12.39 5.15 7.44
CA PRO A 28 -12.98 3.83 7.45
C PRO A 28 -11.93 2.75 7.24
N ILE A 29 -12.00 1.66 8.02
CA ILE A 29 -11.07 0.52 7.86
C ILE A 29 -11.15 -0.08 6.45
N SER A 30 -12.31 0.02 5.78
CA SER A 30 -12.50 -0.36 4.38
C SER A 30 -11.57 0.34 3.41
N ASP A 31 -11.08 1.53 3.77
CA ASP A 31 -10.26 2.38 2.93
C ASP A 31 -8.75 2.23 3.26
N ILE A 32 -8.42 1.37 4.24
CA ILE A 32 -7.05 1.10 4.67
C ILE A 32 -6.52 -0.13 3.90
N GLU A 33 -5.39 0.05 3.23
CA GLU A 33 -4.69 -1.03 2.53
C GLU A 33 -3.38 -1.39 3.23
N VAL A 34 -3.13 -2.69 3.42
CA VAL A 34 -1.83 -3.19 3.87
C VAL A 34 -0.96 -3.51 2.65
N GLN A 35 0.21 -2.86 2.57
CA GLN A 35 1.19 -3.10 1.52
C GLN A 35 2.49 -3.65 2.10
N MET A 36 3.11 -4.58 1.37
CA MET A 36 4.41 -5.12 1.72
C MET A 36 5.48 -4.37 0.93
N VAL A 37 6.38 -3.69 1.64
CA VAL A 37 7.54 -3.01 1.06
C VAL A 37 8.81 -3.73 1.46
N HIS A 38 9.79 -3.78 0.55
CA HIS A 38 11.12 -4.29 0.86
C HIS A 38 12.00 -3.13 1.33
N VAL A 39 12.73 -3.32 2.42
CA VAL A 39 13.65 -2.31 2.95
C VAL A 39 15.05 -2.90 2.94
N GLY A 40 15.82 -2.56 1.93
CA GLY A 40 17.24 -2.85 1.82
C GLY A 40 18.10 -1.69 2.30
N LYS A 41 19.39 -1.72 1.93
CA LYS A 41 20.36 -0.69 2.32
C LYS A 41 20.03 0.67 1.70
N GLU A 42 19.60 0.68 0.44
CA GLU A 42 19.32 1.90 -0.31
C GLU A 42 18.07 2.60 0.21
N GLU A 43 17.03 1.83 0.53
CA GLU A 43 15.79 2.33 1.12
C GLU A 43 16.04 2.84 2.54
N ALA A 44 16.81 2.10 3.36
CA ALA A 44 17.17 2.55 4.70
C ALA A 44 17.95 3.87 4.69
N PHE A 45 18.90 4.02 3.75
CA PHE A 45 19.62 5.28 3.59
C PHE A 45 18.70 6.40 3.09
N SER A 46 17.79 6.10 2.17
CA SER A 46 16.81 7.07 1.67
C SER A 46 15.86 7.55 2.77
N ILE A 47 15.41 6.66 3.66
CA ILE A 47 14.61 7.01 4.85
C ILE A 47 15.42 7.91 5.78
N LEU A 48 16.69 7.58 6.02
CA LEU A 48 17.56 8.41 6.85
C LEU A 48 17.71 9.81 6.27
N VAL A 49 17.98 9.94 4.97
CA VAL A 49 18.05 11.25 4.31
C VAL A 49 16.71 11.97 4.43
N ALA A 50 15.60 11.30 4.11
CA ALA A 50 14.25 11.87 4.18
C ALA A 50 13.90 12.37 5.59
N SER A 51 14.41 11.75 6.65
CA SER A 51 14.19 12.19 8.04
C SER A 51 14.71 13.59 8.36
N PHE A 52 15.66 14.09 7.58
CA PHE A 52 16.22 15.44 7.76
C PHE A 52 15.56 16.50 6.88
N VAL A 53 14.80 16.08 5.85
CA VAL A 53 14.26 16.99 4.82
C VAL A 53 12.75 16.98 4.74
N CYS A 54 12.08 15.96 5.27
CA CYS A 54 10.64 15.74 5.13
C CYS A 54 10.01 15.37 6.47
N ASP A 55 8.80 15.88 6.75
CA ASP A 55 8.00 15.47 7.91
C ASP A 55 7.35 14.08 7.75
N SER A 56 7.40 13.50 6.55
CA SER A 56 6.82 12.19 6.24
C SER A 56 7.82 11.32 5.50
N ALA A 57 8.83 10.86 6.22
CA ALA A 57 9.98 10.18 5.66
C ALA A 57 9.61 8.84 4.98
N LEU A 58 8.70 8.05 5.56
CA LEU A 58 8.31 6.77 4.97
C LEU A 58 7.48 6.99 3.70
N ILE A 59 6.48 7.87 3.75
CA ILE A 59 5.71 8.24 2.56
C ILE A 59 6.63 8.75 1.46
N SER A 60 7.56 9.66 1.76
CA SER A 60 8.47 10.24 0.75
C SER A 60 9.28 9.18 0.01
N VAL A 61 9.70 8.11 0.69
CA VAL A 61 10.51 7.04 0.09
C VAL A 61 9.64 6.00 -0.62
N PHE A 62 8.51 5.62 -0.04
CA PHE A 62 7.69 4.51 -0.55
C PHE A 62 6.49 4.94 -1.40
N LEU A 63 6.21 6.23 -1.58
CA LEU A 63 5.06 6.71 -2.37
C LEU A 63 5.04 6.11 -3.78
N HIS A 64 6.21 5.93 -4.40
CA HIS A 64 6.31 5.33 -5.72
C HIS A 64 5.84 3.86 -5.70
N GLU A 65 6.28 3.07 -4.72
CA GLU A 65 5.85 1.68 -4.53
C GLU A 65 4.34 1.59 -4.31
N LEU A 66 3.76 2.51 -3.52
CA LEU A 66 2.32 2.59 -3.29
C LEU A 66 1.54 2.94 -4.57
N ARG A 67 2.12 3.74 -5.48
CA ARG A 67 1.51 4.17 -6.75
C ARG A 67 1.63 3.15 -7.87
N GLN A 68 2.57 2.20 -7.79
CA GLN A 68 2.74 1.15 -8.79
C GLN A 68 1.61 0.11 -8.77
N LYS A 69 0.72 0.16 -7.78
CA LYS A 69 -0.60 -0.45 -7.86
C LYS A 69 -1.49 0.34 -8.82
N LYS A 70 -1.17 0.26 -10.12
CA LYS A 70 -2.13 0.59 -11.16
C LYS A 70 -3.30 -0.37 -10.95
N MET A 71 -4.50 0.17 -10.71
CA MET A 71 -5.74 -0.57 -10.86
C MET A 71 -5.73 -1.18 -12.25
N LYS A 72 -5.32 -2.45 -12.36
CA LYS A 72 -5.64 -3.28 -13.50
C LYS A 72 -7.13 -3.54 -13.34
N ILE A 73 -7.93 -2.55 -13.72
CA ILE A 73 -9.36 -2.74 -13.93
C ILE A 73 -9.41 -3.90 -14.90
N MET A 74 -9.81 -5.06 -14.38
CA MET A 74 -10.39 -6.13 -15.17
C MET A 74 -11.63 -5.52 -15.81
N MET A 75 -11.43 -4.74 -16.87
CA MET A 75 -12.45 -4.61 -17.89
C MET A 75 -12.42 -6.01 -18.49
N LEU A 76 -13.32 -6.86 -18.00
CA LEU A 76 -13.57 -8.18 -18.55
C LEU A 76 -13.48 -8.10 -20.07
N ASP A 77 -12.81 -9.06 -20.68
CA ASP A 77 -12.88 -9.33 -22.12
C ASP A 77 -14.36 -9.59 -22.50
N TYR A 78 -15.15 -8.52 -22.65
CA TYR A 78 -16.56 -8.55 -23.04
C TYR A 78 -16.75 -8.97 -24.50
N SER A 79 -15.66 -9.24 -25.21
CA SER A 79 -15.66 -9.63 -26.63
C SER A 79 -15.81 -11.14 -26.85
N VAL A 80 -15.96 -11.98 -25.82
CA VAL A 80 -16.16 -13.44 -25.99
C VAL A 80 -17.60 -13.89 -25.73
N ALA A 81 -18.58 -12.98 -25.84
CA ALA A 81 -19.99 -13.31 -25.66
C ALA A 81 -20.91 -12.59 -26.66
N PHE A 82 -20.55 -12.55 -27.94
CA PHE A 82 -21.57 -12.37 -28.98
C PHE A 82 -21.22 -13.13 -30.26
N SER A 83 -21.69 -14.37 -30.27
CA SER A 83 -22.31 -15.04 -31.41
C SER A 83 -21.56 -15.01 -32.76
N ASP A 84 -20.74 -16.03 -33.00
CA ASP A 84 -20.61 -16.56 -34.35
C ASP A 84 -20.44 -18.09 -34.30
N ARG A 85 -21.57 -18.79 -34.22
CA ARG A 85 -21.77 -20.11 -34.82
C ARG A 85 -23.23 -20.25 -35.24
N ASN A 86 -23.51 -19.84 -36.47
CA ASN A 86 -24.53 -20.50 -37.28
C ASN A 86 -24.19 -21.99 -37.39
N LEU A 87 -25.14 -22.88 -37.12
CA LEU A 87 -25.33 -24.11 -37.90
C LEU A 87 -26.76 -24.65 -37.70
N GLU A 88 -27.54 -24.52 -38.77
CA GLU A 88 -28.51 -25.47 -39.33
C GLU A 88 -29.25 -26.43 -38.38
N LEU A 89 -30.59 -26.28 -38.34
CA LEU A 89 -31.58 -27.26 -38.83
C LEU A 89 -32.86 -26.54 -39.23
#